data_AF-A0A833LUD9-F1
#
_entry.id   AF-A0A833LUD9-F1
#
_cell.length_a   1.000
_cell.length_b   1.000
_cell.length_c   1.000
_cell.angle_alpha   90.00
_cell.angle_beta   90.00
_cell.angle_gamma   90.00
#
_symmetry.space_group_name_H-M   'P 1'
#
loop_
_entity.id
_entity.type
_entity.pdbx_description
1 polymer ?
#
loop_
_entity_poly.entity_id
_entity_poly.type
_entity_poly.pdbx_seq_one_letter_code
_entity_poly.pdbx_strand_id
1 'polypeptide(L)'
;MNAFVIGLMQGAAGAKERKNDREARARDIAAAARSMRRDDGGATNNPAPPASGDPSFTYDGKIGDRAAHTFTRMRAAGVPDVVTAGLVGNLMQESGTDINPAAVGDNGNAFGAGQWNGPRMVAYKAFARERGVDPTDYDTQIDFLLHEGKTTERSAWNAIMAAQTPQEAARIASERFWRPGVPAIDRRMAYATAAYSNRPADPQAAPSRAVAVQQPSDWGWFRNFKGNST
;
A
#
# COMPACT_ATOMS: atom_id res chain seq x y z
N MET A 1 -29.11 17.04 26.63
CA MET A 1 -27.80 16.37 26.68
C MET A 1 -27.80 15.23 25.67
N ASN A 2 -26.65 14.94 25.04
CA ASN A 2 -26.31 13.73 24.27
C ASN A 2 -26.58 13.69 22.75
N ALA A 3 -25.69 14.31 21.99
CA ALA A 3 -25.18 13.77 20.71
C ALA A 3 -23.64 13.80 20.62
N PHE A 4 -22.97 14.57 21.48
CA PHE A 4 -21.52 14.80 21.42
C PHE A 4 -20.66 13.72 22.13
N VAL A 5 -21.27 12.82 22.92
CA VAL A 5 -20.52 11.86 23.76
C VAL A 5 -20.30 10.51 23.06
N ILE A 6 -21.11 10.15 22.05
CA ILE A 6 -21.03 8.83 21.39
C ILE A 6 -19.80 8.71 20.46
N GLY A 7 -19.39 9.80 19.79
CA GLY A 7 -18.23 9.79 18.89
C GLY A 7 -16.88 9.61 19.59
N LEU A 8 -16.75 10.11 20.82
CA LEU A 8 -15.51 10.01 21.61
C LEU A 8 -15.24 8.59 22.13
N MET A 9 -16.28 7.79 22.39
CA MET A 9 -16.12 6.41 22.86
C MET A 9 -15.72 5.44 21.73
N GLN A 10 -16.17 5.64 20.49
CA GLN A 10 -15.76 4.82 19.33
C GLN A 10 -14.30 5.07 18.93
N GLY A 11 -13.80 6.31 19.02
CA GLY A 11 -12.40 6.64 18.73
C GLY A 11 -11.40 6.02 19.71
N ALA A 12 -11.76 5.97 21.00
CA ALA A 12 -10.93 5.40 22.07
C ALA A 12 -10.93 3.86 22.05
N ALA A 13 -12.07 3.23 21.75
CA ALA A 13 -12.16 1.77 21.59
C ALA A 13 -11.28 1.30 20.42
N GLY A 14 -11.35 1.98 19.26
CA GLY A 14 -10.49 1.68 18.12
C GLY A 14 -9.00 1.90 18.41
N ALA A 15 -8.62 2.88 19.24
CA ALA A 15 -7.22 3.11 19.62
C ALA A 15 -6.66 2.00 20.52
N LYS A 16 -7.49 1.46 21.42
CA LYS A 16 -7.12 0.39 22.33
C LYS A 16 -7.05 -0.97 21.62
N GLU A 17 -7.98 -1.23 20.71
CA GLU A 17 -7.96 -2.41 19.83
C GLU A 17 -6.73 -2.38 18.90
N ARG A 18 -6.40 -1.21 18.32
CA ARG A 18 -5.16 -0.98 17.56
C ARG A 18 -3.88 -1.21 18.39
N LYS A 19 -3.90 -0.95 19.70
CA LYS A 19 -2.75 -1.20 20.58
C LYS A 19 -2.59 -2.68 20.91
N ASN A 20 -3.68 -3.37 21.21
CA ASN A 20 -3.66 -4.80 21.53
C ASN A 20 -3.26 -5.65 20.32
N ASP A 21 -3.71 -5.27 19.12
CA ASP A 21 -3.28 -5.86 17.86
C ASP A 21 -1.76 -5.67 17.60
N ARG A 22 -1.21 -4.49 17.94
CA ARG A 22 0.24 -4.23 17.83
C ARG A 22 1.04 -5.14 18.76
N GLU A 23 0.56 -5.36 19.98
CA GLU A 23 1.24 -6.20 20.98
C GLU A 23 1.17 -7.70 20.64
N ALA A 24 0.03 -8.18 20.13
CA ALA A 24 -0.09 -9.55 19.62
C ALA A 24 0.82 -9.79 18.41
N ARG A 25 0.85 -8.86 17.46
CA ARG A 25 1.69 -8.99 16.25
C ARG A 25 3.18 -8.79 16.49
N ALA A 26 3.57 -7.99 17.49
CA ALA A 26 4.97 -7.93 17.93
C ALA A 26 5.49 -9.30 18.37
N ARG A 27 4.62 -10.17 18.93
CA ARG A 27 5.00 -11.53 19.32
C ARG A 27 5.14 -12.46 18.12
N ASP A 28 4.25 -12.37 17.14
CA ASP A 28 4.28 -13.19 15.91
C ASP A 28 5.46 -12.81 15.01
N ILE A 29 5.72 -11.51 14.88
CA ILE A 29 6.88 -10.97 14.17
C ILE A 29 8.18 -11.29 14.92
N ALA A 30 8.20 -11.22 16.26
CA ALA A 30 9.36 -11.64 17.04
C ALA A 30 9.62 -13.15 16.92
N ALA A 31 8.59 -13.98 16.71
CA ALA A 31 8.78 -15.40 16.44
C ALA A 31 9.42 -15.65 15.07
N ALA A 32 9.01 -14.91 14.04
CA ALA A 32 9.65 -14.95 12.72
C ALA A 32 11.06 -14.32 12.70
N ALA A 33 11.32 -13.31 13.54
CA ALA A 33 12.63 -12.66 13.63
C ALA A 33 13.64 -13.46 14.47
N ARG A 34 13.18 -14.30 15.42
CA ARG A 34 14.05 -15.16 16.24
C ARG A 34 14.70 -16.30 15.44
N SER A 35 14.11 -16.74 14.33
CA SER A 35 14.71 -17.76 13.45
C SER A 35 15.75 -17.20 12.47
N MET A 36 15.95 -15.88 12.40
CA MET A 36 16.81 -15.23 11.40
C MET A 36 17.88 -14.28 11.98
N ARG A 37 17.97 -14.16 13.31
CA ARG A 37 18.99 -13.35 14.01
C ARG A 37 20.30 -14.13 14.20
N ARG A 38 21.18 -14.08 13.21
CA ARG A 38 22.61 -13.88 13.45
C ARG A 38 23.07 -12.76 12.53
N ASP A 39 23.83 -11.85 13.10
CA ASP A 39 24.62 -10.80 12.43
C ASP A 39 23.95 -9.38 12.33
N ASP A 40 24.20 -8.63 13.42
CA ASP A 40 24.59 -7.20 13.59
C ASP A 40 24.65 -6.23 12.37
N GLY A 41 24.57 -4.90 12.48
CA GLY A 41 24.48 -3.92 13.58
C GLY A 41 24.88 -2.49 13.10
N GLY A 42 24.27 -1.41 13.65
CA GLY A 42 24.72 0.02 13.62
C GLY A 42 24.23 0.92 12.45
N ALA A 43 23.28 1.87 12.60
CA ALA A 43 23.32 3.28 13.14
C ALA A 43 23.91 4.32 12.12
N THR A 44 23.45 5.56 11.83
CA THR A 44 22.81 6.67 12.59
C THR A 44 22.24 7.85 11.71
N ASN A 45 21.27 8.60 12.31
CA ASN A 45 20.96 10.08 12.39
C ASN A 45 20.75 11.10 11.22
N ASN A 46 19.63 11.85 11.31
CA ASN A 46 19.39 13.33 11.14
C ASN A 46 18.21 13.83 10.22
N PRO A 47 17.64 15.07 10.45
CA PRO A 47 16.21 15.29 10.69
C PRO A 47 15.38 16.00 9.58
N ALA A 48 14.05 16.01 9.77
CA ALA A 48 13.01 16.60 8.90
C ALA A 48 12.89 18.14 8.93
N PRO A 49 12.39 18.78 7.84
CA PRO A 49 11.86 20.14 7.88
C PRO A 49 10.30 20.19 8.02
N PRO A 50 9.74 21.36 8.42
CA PRO A 50 8.43 21.46 9.08
C PRO A 50 7.24 21.69 8.14
N ALA A 51 6.04 21.42 8.68
CA ALA A 51 4.73 21.70 8.08
C ALA A 51 4.39 23.20 8.05
N SER A 52 3.79 23.70 6.96
CA SER A 52 2.75 24.76 7.00
C SER A 52 2.15 25.09 5.62
N GLY A 53 0.82 25.13 5.56
CA GLY A 53 0.01 25.87 4.58
C GLY A 53 -0.33 25.15 3.27
N ASP A 54 -1.50 24.50 3.18
CA ASP A 54 -2.05 24.07 1.87
C ASP A 54 -2.84 25.23 1.22
N PRO A 55 -2.40 25.79 0.07
CA PRO A 55 -3.29 26.38 -0.91
C PRO A 55 -4.17 25.29 -1.55
N SER A 56 -5.34 25.67 -2.08
CA SER A 56 -6.29 24.75 -2.74
C SER A 56 -5.61 23.85 -3.76
N PHE A 57 -5.61 22.54 -3.52
CA PHE A 57 -5.02 21.55 -4.40
C PHE A 57 -5.83 21.45 -5.71
N THR A 58 -5.19 21.83 -6.83
CA THR A 58 -5.72 21.58 -8.18
C THR A 58 -4.89 20.45 -8.79
N TYR A 59 -5.54 19.32 -9.08
CA TYR A 59 -4.95 18.19 -9.77
C TYR A 59 -5.06 18.41 -11.28
N ASP A 60 -3.96 18.29 -12.03
CA ASP A 60 -3.86 18.62 -13.46
C ASP A 60 -4.31 17.49 -14.41
N GLY A 61 -4.79 16.37 -13.86
CA GLY A 61 -5.42 15.30 -14.63
C GLY A 61 -4.46 14.28 -15.24
N LYS A 62 -3.14 14.40 -15.08
CA LYS A 62 -2.21 13.37 -15.59
C LYS A 62 -1.90 12.34 -14.52
N ILE A 63 -2.11 11.06 -14.82
CA ILE A 63 -1.51 10.00 -14.00
C ILE A 63 -0.02 9.94 -14.34
N GLY A 64 0.84 10.04 -13.33
CA GLY A 64 2.26 9.76 -13.54
C GLY A 64 2.45 8.33 -14.05
N ASP A 65 3.52 8.07 -14.80
CA ASP A 65 3.78 6.77 -15.45
C ASP A 65 3.68 5.59 -14.47
N ARG A 66 4.06 5.80 -13.21
CA ARG A 66 3.99 4.78 -12.15
C ARG A 66 2.55 4.43 -11.73
N ALA A 67 1.64 5.40 -11.69
CA ALA A 67 0.24 5.13 -11.44
C ALA A 67 -0.36 4.29 -12.58
N ALA A 68 -0.08 4.65 -13.84
CA ALA A 68 -0.48 3.89 -15.02
C ALA A 68 0.07 2.46 -14.98
N HIS A 69 1.36 2.33 -14.69
CA HIS A 69 2.05 1.05 -14.59
C HIS A 69 1.50 0.15 -13.49
N THR A 70 1.08 0.74 -12.36
CA THR A 70 0.40 0.00 -11.29
C THR A 70 -0.90 -0.64 -11.77
N PHE A 71 -1.72 0.05 -12.56
CA PHE A 71 -2.92 -0.55 -13.16
C PHE A 71 -2.59 -1.76 -14.02
N THR A 72 -1.61 -1.64 -14.91
CA THR A 72 -1.16 -2.76 -15.76
C THR A 72 -0.74 -3.97 -14.91
N ARG A 73 0.12 -3.75 -13.91
CA ARG A 73 0.65 -4.83 -13.06
C ARG A 73 -0.43 -5.46 -12.17
N MET A 74 -1.31 -4.65 -11.60
CA MET A 74 -2.39 -5.11 -10.72
C MET A 74 -3.45 -5.90 -11.49
N ARG A 75 -3.80 -5.49 -12.72
CA ARG A 75 -4.68 -6.28 -13.60
C ARG A 75 -4.09 -7.64 -13.92
N ALA A 76 -2.80 -7.71 -14.25
CA ALA A 76 -2.12 -8.99 -14.48
C ALA A 76 -2.16 -9.91 -13.25
N ALA A 77 -2.27 -9.34 -12.04
CA ALA A 77 -2.42 -10.07 -10.78
C ALA A 77 -3.88 -10.35 -10.37
N GLY A 78 -4.87 -10.00 -11.21
CA GLY A 78 -6.30 -10.22 -10.99
C GLY A 78 -6.97 -9.20 -10.06
N VAL A 79 -6.37 -8.01 -9.88
CA VAL A 79 -6.92 -6.95 -9.03
C VAL A 79 -7.79 -6.00 -9.85
N PRO A 80 -9.05 -5.74 -9.45
CA PRO A 80 -9.95 -4.84 -10.18
C PRO A 80 -9.48 -3.38 -10.18
N ASP A 81 -9.79 -2.63 -11.24
CA ASP A 81 -9.42 -1.21 -11.36
C ASP A 81 -9.91 -0.34 -10.21
N VAL A 82 -11.11 -0.60 -9.67
CA VAL A 82 -11.64 0.14 -8.51
C VAL A 82 -10.75 -0.05 -7.28
N VAL A 83 -10.23 -1.26 -7.08
CA VAL A 83 -9.30 -1.59 -6.00
C VAL A 83 -7.95 -0.95 -6.27
N THR A 84 -7.42 -1.11 -7.49
CA THR A 84 -6.13 -0.54 -7.88
C THR A 84 -6.10 0.96 -7.71
N ALA A 85 -7.16 1.67 -8.11
CA ALA A 85 -7.28 3.10 -7.92
C ALA A 85 -7.21 3.50 -6.43
N GLY A 86 -7.86 2.74 -5.56
CA GLY A 86 -7.76 2.94 -4.11
C GLY A 86 -6.35 2.76 -3.56
N LEU A 87 -5.63 1.74 -4.03
CA LEU A 87 -4.22 1.49 -3.67
C LEU A 87 -3.31 2.61 -4.19
N VAL A 88 -3.47 3.01 -5.46
CA VAL A 88 -2.73 4.13 -6.07
C VAL A 88 -2.94 5.42 -5.29
N GLY A 89 -4.18 5.73 -4.90
CA GLY A 89 -4.46 6.93 -4.10
C GLY A 89 -3.77 6.93 -2.73
N ASN A 90 -3.56 5.76 -2.13
CA ASN A 90 -2.76 5.61 -0.92
C ASN A 90 -1.27 5.79 -1.21
N LEU A 91 -0.73 5.11 -2.24
CA LEU A 91 0.68 5.21 -2.65
C LEU A 91 1.09 6.66 -2.96
N MET A 92 0.20 7.42 -3.63
CA MET A 92 0.40 8.85 -3.90
C MET A 92 0.47 9.69 -2.62
N GLN A 93 -0.36 9.36 -1.62
CA GLN A 93 -0.32 10.03 -0.32
C GLN A 93 0.93 9.67 0.49
N GLU A 94 1.42 8.44 0.37
CA GLU A 94 2.62 7.98 1.09
C GLU A 94 3.91 8.57 0.50
N SER A 95 4.03 8.66 -0.82
CA SER A 95 5.31 8.92 -1.48
C SER A 95 5.30 10.04 -2.52
N GLY A 96 4.25 10.86 -2.51
CA GLY A 96 4.05 11.95 -3.46
C GLY A 96 3.32 11.50 -4.73
N THR A 97 2.87 12.47 -5.53
CA THR A 97 2.01 12.23 -6.72
C THR A 97 2.66 11.34 -7.78
N ASP A 98 3.99 11.31 -7.85
CA ASP A 98 4.75 10.45 -8.77
C ASP A 98 5.04 9.04 -8.25
N ILE A 99 4.53 8.71 -7.06
CA ILE A 99 4.72 7.44 -6.35
C ILE A 99 6.21 7.10 -6.24
N ASN A 100 6.96 7.92 -5.49
CA ASN A 100 8.41 7.83 -5.47
C ASN A 100 8.90 6.51 -4.79
N PRO A 101 9.53 5.59 -5.53
CA PRO A 101 10.01 4.32 -4.96
C PRO A 101 11.27 4.49 -4.10
N ALA A 102 11.95 5.64 -4.18
CA ALA A 102 13.10 5.97 -3.36
C ALA A 102 12.74 6.84 -2.15
N ALA A 103 11.44 7.05 -1.87
CA ALA A 103 11.00 7.88 -0.75
C ALA A 103 11.50 7.33 0.59
N VAL A 104 12.13 8.20 1.39
CA VAL A 104 12.55 7.90 2.75
C VAL A 104 11.78 8.81 3.70
N GLY A 105 11.03 8.21 4.61
CA GLY A 105 10.20 8.92 5.58
C GLY A 105 10.55 8.58 7.02
N ASP A 106 9.81 9.17 7.95
CA ASP A 106 9.93 8.94 9.39
C ASP A 106 11.39 9.03 9.91
N ASN A 107 12.15 10.03 9.44
CA ASN A 107 13.60 10.19 9.74
C ASN A 107 14.43 8.91 9.43
N GLY A 108 14.12 8.23 8.32
CA GLY A 108 14.80 7.01 7.89
C GLY A 108 14.13 5.70 8.30
N ASN A 109 13.01 5.75 9.03
CA ASN A 109 12.30 4.57 9.53
C ASN A 109 11.20 4.05 8.60
N ALA A 110 10.87 4.79 7.55
CA ALA A 110 9.95 4.38 6.49
C ALA A 110 10.63 4.43 5.12
N PHE A 111 10.26 3.51 4.24
CA PHE A 111 10.91 3.39 2.93
C PHE A 111 9.92 3.06 1.80
N GLY A 112 10.21 3.59 0.61
CA GLY A 112 9.58 3.23 -0.65
C GLY A 112 8.23 3.92 -0.89
N ALA A 113 7.63 3.60 -2.03
CA ALA A 113 6.33 4.07 -2.47
C ALA A 113 5.22 3.79 -1.45
N GLY A 114 5.31 2.67 -0.75
CA GLY A 114 4.37 2.30 0.31
C GLY A 114 4.67 2.89 1.68
N GLN A 115 5.80 3.60 1.85
CA GLN A 115 6.32 4.06 3.15
C GLN A 115 6.26 2.96 4.22
N TRP A 116 6.71 1.75 3.85
CA TRP A 116 6.76 0.65 4.81
C TRP A 116 7.69 1.01 5.96
N ASN A 117 7.21 0.88 7.19
CA ASN A 117 7.97 1.16 8.40
C ASN A 117 8.12 -0.08 9.29
N GLY A 118 9.08 0.00 10.22
CA GLY A 118 9.32 -1.05 11.21
C GLY A 118 9.46 -2.45 10.60
N PRO A 119 8.72 -3.46 11.10
CA PRO A 119 8.80 -4.83 10.56
C PRO A 119 8.45 -4.97 9.08
N ARG A 120 7.54 -4.13 8.56
CA ARG A 120 7.15 -4.19 7.15
C ARG A 120 8.27 -3.70 6.24
N MET A 121 9.02 -2.70 6.67
CA MET A 121 10.22 -2.25 5.96
C MET A 121 11.27 -3.37 5.88
N VAL A 122 11.48 -4.09 6.98
CA VAL A 122 12.44 -5.20 7.04
C VAL A 122 12.00 -6.33 6.09
N ALA A 123 10.72 -6.70 6.12
CA ALA A 123 10.14 -7.68 5.23
C ALA A 123 10.27 -7.26 3.75
N TYR A 124 10.01 -5.99 3.43
CA TYR A 124 10.17 -5.45 2.09
C TYR A 124 11.63 -5.58 1.60
N LYS A 125 12.60 -5.11 2.40
CA LYS A 125 14.01 -5.16 2.03
C LYS A 125 14.51 -6.60 1.87
N ALA A 126 13.99 -7.54 2.66
CA ALA A 126 14.27 -8.96 2.47
C ALA A 126 13.70 -9.49 1.15
N PHE A 127 12.44 -9.15 0.84
CA PHE A 127 11.76 -9.54 -0.39
C PHE A 127 12.48 -9.05 -1.66
N ALA A 128 13.02 -7.82 -1.63
CA ALA A 128 13.86 -7.28 -2.71
C ALA A 128 15.21 -8.00 -2.80
N ARG A 129 15.88 -8.23 -1.67
CA ARG A 129 17.16 -8.96 -1.63
C ARG A 129 17.04 -10.37 -2.20
N GLU A 130 15.98 -11.10 -1.86
CA GLU A 130 15.71 -12.45 -2.39
C GLU A 130 15.53 -12.48 -3.92
N ARG A 131 15.11 -11.35 -4.52
CA ARG A 131 14.98 -11.19 -5.97
C ARG A 131 16.25 -10.71 -6.65
N GLY A 132 17.27 -10.32 -5.90
CA GLY A 132 18.51 -9.77 -6.46
C GLY A 132 18.31 -8.42 -7.16
N VAL A 133 17.33 -7.63 -6.71
CA VAL A 133 16.98 -6.31 -7.26
C VAL A 133 17.21 -5.21 -6.25
N ASP A 134 17.42 -3.98 -6.73
CA ASP A 134 17.55 -2.80 -5.88
C ASP A 134 16.22 -2.55 -5.13
N PRO A 135 16.25 -2.18 -3.83
CA PRO A 135 15.01 -1.87 -3.10
C PRO A 135 14.25 -0.65 -3.64
N THR A 136 14.83 0.17 -4.52
CA THR A 136 14.11 1.24 -5.23
C THR A 136 13.45 0.75 -6.53
N ASP A 137 13.59 -0.53 -6.88
CA ASP A 137 12.88 -1.13 -8.01
C ASP A 137 11.36 -1.06 -7.78
N TYR A 138 10.67 -0.32 -8.64
CA TYR A 138 9.26 -0.03 -8.45
C TYR A 138 8.37 -1.27 -8.62
N ASP A 139 8.73 -2.15 -9.57
CA ASP A 139 8.01 -3.40 -9.81
C ASP A 139 8.02 -4.30 -8.58
N THR A 140 9.17 -4.39 -7.93
CA THR A 140 9.35 -5.14 -6.69
C THR A 140 8.52 -4.56 -5.53
N GLN A 141 8.34 -3.24 -5.49
CA GLN A 141 7.49 -2.59 -4.49
C GLN A 141 6.01 -2.92 -4.68
N ILE A 142 5.52 -2.91 -5.93
CA ILE A 142 4.15 -3.31 -6.23
C ILE A 142 3.93 -4.80 -5.99
N ASP A 143 4.93 -5.64 -6.32
CA ASP A 143 4.89 -7.06 -6.01
C ASP A 143 4.87 -7.34 -4.50
N PHE A 144 5.61 -6.55 -3.72
CA PHE A 144 5.59 -6.68 -2.28
C PHE A 144 4.25 -6.25 -1.69
N LEU A 145 3.65 -5.16 -2.20
CA LEU A 145 2.30 -4.74 -1.82
C LEU A 145 1.28 -5.88 -2.03
N LEU A 146 1.34 -6.54 -3.21
CA LEU A 146 0.53 -7.72 -3.51
C LEU A 146 0.86 -8.91 -2.60
N HIS A 147 2.14 -9.16 -2.34
CA HIS A 147 2.60 -10.25 -1.49
C HIS A 147 2.06 -10.09 -0.07
N GLU A 148 2.26 -8.93 0.57
CA GLU A 148 1.72 -8.65 1.90
C GLU A 148 0.21 -8.76 1.92
N GLY A 149 -0.47 -8.19 0.91
CA GLY A 149 -1.93 -8.31 0.77
C GLY A 149 -2.39 -9.77 0.73
N LYS A 150 -1.64 -10.67 0.08
CA LYS A 150 -1.95 -12.10 -0.01
C LYS A 150 -1.37 -12.93 1.12
N THR A 151 -0.61 -12.35 2.06
CA THR A 151 0.03 -13.07 3.17
C THR A 151 -0.27 -12.42 4.52
N THR A 152 0.56 -11.47 4.95
CA THR A 152 0.58 -10.87 6.29
C THR A 152 -0.58 -9.90 6.53
N GLU A 153 -1.13 -9.32 5.46
CA GLU A 153 -2.21 -8.32 5.49
C GLU A 153 -3.52 -8.85 4.85
N ARG A 154 -3.70 -10.18 4.80
CA ARG A 154 -4.84 -10.85 4.14
C ARG A 154 -6.20 -10.30 4.53
N SER A 155 -6.42 -10.02 5.81
CA SER A 155 -7.70 -9.48 6.29
C SER A 155 -7.98 -8.08 5.72
N ALA A 156 -6.97 -7.21 5.72
CA ALA A 156 -7.08 -5.89 5.12
C ALA A 156 -7.28 -6.00 3.60
N TRP A 157 -6.50 -6.86 2.94
CA TRP A 157 -6.61 -7.08 1.50
C TRP A 157 -8.00 -7.57 1.07
N ASN A 158 -8.57 -8.55 1.77
CA ASN A 158 -9.92 -9.04 1.48
C ASN A 158 -10.98 -7.94 1.62
N ALA A 159 -10.83 -7.06 2.62
CA ALA A 159 -11.73 -5.92 2.78
C ALA A 159 -11.58 -4.90 1.65
N ILE A 160 -10.35 -4.63 1.20
CA ILE A 160 -10.09 -3.72 0.08
C ILE A 160 -10.67 -4.31 -1.21
N MET A 161 -10.47 -5.61 -1.46
CA MET A 161 -10.96 -6.30 -2.65
C MET A 161 -12.49 -6.34 -2.76
N ALA A 162 -13.21 -6.15 -1.64
CA ALA A 162 -14.66 -6.07 -1.62
C ALA A 162 -15.22 -4.67 -1.94
N ALA A 163 -14.36 -3.65 -2.01
CA ALA A 163 -14.77 -2.27 -2.27
C ALA A 163 -15.39 -2.12 -3.66
N GLN A 164 -16.45 -1.33 -3.75
CA GLN A 164 -17.20 -1.11 -4.99
C GLN A 164 -16.81 0.20 -5.70
N THR A 165 -16.12 1.10 -5.00
CA THR A 165 -15.70 2.39 -5.53
C THR A 165 -14.22 2.68 -5.23
N PRO A 166 -13.54 3.48 -6.07
CA PRO A 166 -12.16 3.92 -5.80
C PRO A 166 -11.99 4.59 -4.44
N GLN A 167 -12.95 5.43 -4.04
CA GLN A 167 -12.94 6.14 -2.77
C GLN A 167 -13.08 5.18 -1.59
N GLU A 168 -13.99 4.20 -1.70
CA GLU A 168 -14.14 3.16 -0.68
C GLU A 168 -12.87 2.30 -0.56
N ALA A 169 -12.30 1.87 -1.68
CA ALA A 169 -11.04 1.12 -1.70
C ALA A 169 -9.91 1.93 -1.04
N ALA A 170 -9.81 3.22 -1.36
CA ALA A 170 -8.80 4.12 -0.77
C ALA A 170 -8.97 4.25 0.74
N ARG A 171 -10.23 4.43 1.19
CA ARG A 171 -10.56 4.57 2.60
C ARG A 171 -10.24 3.29 3.37
N ILE A 172 -10.70 2.13 2.89
CA ILE A 172 -10.45 0.83 3.52
C ILE A 172 -8.94 0.54 3.55
N ALA A 173 -8.22 0.81 2.47
CA ALA A 173 -6.77 0.62 2.42
C ALA A 173 -6.04 1.51 3.44
N SER A 174 -6.43 2.78 3.56
CA SER A 174 -5.89 3.68 4.57
C SER A 174 -6.15 3.17 5.99
N GLU A 175 -7.39 2.78 6.29
CA GLU A 175 -7.81 2.37 7.64
C GLU A 175 -7.25 1.01 8.05
N ARG A 176 -7.17 0.06 7.11
CA ARG A 176 -6.89 -1.34 7.43
C ARG A 176 -5.51 -1.80 7.02
N PHE A 177 -4.92 -1.26 5.96
CA PHE A 177 -3.62 -1.72 5.44
C PHE A 177 -2.49 -0.76 5.82
N TRP A 178 -2.61 0.52 5.47
CA TRP A 178 -1.57 1.52 5.79
C TRP A 178 -1.60 1.98 7.24
N ARG A 179 -2.79 2.22 7.79
CA ARG A 179 -3.00 2.64 9.20
C ARG A 179 -2.10 3.81 9.62
N PRO A 180 -2.06 4.91 8.84
CA PRO A 180 -1.20 6.05 9.14
C PRO A 180 -1.65 6.76 10.43
N GLY A 181 -0.73 7.47 11.09
CA GLY A 181 -1.06 8.28 12.27
C GLY A 181 -2.05 9.41 11.96
N VAL A 182 -1.87 10.08 10.81
CA VAL A 182 -2.81 11.05 10.25
C VAL A 182 -3.37 10.47 8.94
N PRO A 183 -4.67 10.11 8.88
CA PRO A 183 -5.24 9.45 7.71
C PRO A 183 -5.18 10.23 6.40
N ALA A 184 -5.36 11.55 6.41
CA ALA A 184 -5.51 12.36 5.19
C ALA A 184 -6.53 11.78 4.20
N ILE A 185 -7.69 11.32 4.72
CA ILE A 185 -8.62 10.46 3.99
C ILE A 185 -9.19 11.13 2.73
N ASP A 186 -9.48 12.43 2.81
CA ASP A 186 -10.02 13.19 1.68
C ASP A 186 -9.02 13.28 0.52
N ARG A 187 -7.73 13.47 0.84
CA ARG A 187 -6.65 13.46 -0.18
C ARG A 187 -6.52 12.09 -0.83
N ARG A 188 -6.53 11.01 -0.04
CA ARG A 188 -6.44 9.63 -0.57
C ARG A 188 -7.62 9.30 -1.49
N MET A 189 -8.84 9.67 -1.11
CA MET A 189 -10.03 9.46 -1.94
C MET A 189 -10.01 10.34 -3.20
N ALA A 190 -9.53 11.58 -3.11
CA ALA A 190 -9.35 12.45 -4.27
C ALA A 190 -8.32 11.86 -5.25
N TYR A 191 -7.16 11.40 -4.77
CA TYR A 191 -6.16 10.72 -5.59
C TYR A 191 -6.69 9.44 -6.22
N ALA A 192 -7.45 8.62 -5.48
CA ALA A 192 -8.05 7.42 -6.04
C ALA A 192 -9.08 7.73 -7.14
N THR A 193 -9.88 8.78 -6.96
CA THR A 193 -10.82 9.25 -7.99
C THR A 193 -10.07 9.69 -9.24
N ALA A 194 -9.04 10.52 -9.08
CA ALA A 194 -8.16 10.98 -10.13
C ALA A 194 -7.48 9.83 -10.89
N ALA A 195 -6.91 8.87 -10.16
CA ALA A 195 -6.25 7.70 -10.72
C ALA A 195 -7.23 6.83 -11.50
N TYR A 196 -8.45 6.62 -10.98
CA TYR A 196 -9.47 5.83 -11.68
C TYR A 196 -9.91 6.50 -12.98
N SER A 197 -10.16 7.82 -12.98
CA SER A 197 -10.61 8.56 -14.16
C SER A 197 -9.58 8.57 -15.28
N ASN A 198 -8.29 8.56 -14.94
CA ASN A 198 -7.19 8.68 -15.89
C ASN A 198 -6.46 7.36 -16.17
N ARG A 199 -6.96 6.24 -15.63
CA ARG A 199 -6.32 4.93 -15.79
C ARG A 199 -6.20 4.52 -17.26
N PRO A 200 -5.18 3.71 -17.63
CA PRO A 200 -5.10 3.13 -18.95
C PRO A 200 -6.38 2.34 -19.26
N ALA A 201 -6.87 2.40 -20.51
CA ALA A 201 -7.98 1.56 -20.93
C ALA A 201 -7.67 0.08 -20.61
N ASP A 202 -8.67 -0.68 -20.16
CA ASP A 202 -8.51 -2.11 -19.98
C ASP A 202 -8.61 -2.80 -21.34
N PRO A 203 -7.54 -3.44 -21.85
CA PRO A 203 -7.58 -4.15 -23.12
C PRO A 203 -8.61 -5.29 -23.16
N GLN A 204 -9.08 -5.76 -22.00
CA GLN A 204 -10.02 -6.87 -21.87
C GLN A 204 -11.48 -6.43 -21.60
N ALA A 205 -11.77 -5.13 -21.54
CA ALA A 205 -13.11 -4.61 -21.16
C ALA A 205 -14.22 -4.73 -22.22
N ALA A 206 -14.02 -5.45 -23.33
CA ALA A 206 -15.11 -5.86 -24.23
C ALA A 206 -15.96 -6.97 -23.57
N PRO A 207 -17.30 -7.03 -23.81
CA PRO A 207 -18.21 -7.76 -22.92
C PRO A 207 -17.97 -9.27 -22.99
N SER A 208 -17.20 -9.77 -22.02
CA SER A 208 -16.91 -11.19 -21.86
C SER A 208 -17.38 -11.63 -20.49
N ARG A 209 -18.41 -12.49 -20.51
CA ARG A 209 -18.87 -13.44 -19.49
C ARG A 209 -18.10 -13.43 -18.17
N ALA A 210 -18.86 -13.36 -17.07
CA ALA A 210 -18.44 -13.70 -15.71
C ALA A 210 -17.41 -14.84 -15.70
N VAL A 211 -16.13 -14.49 -15.63
CA VAL A 211 -15.06 -15.43 -15.38
C VAL A 211 -15.08 -15.66 -13.88
N ALA A 212 -15.45 -16.87 -13.48
CA ALA A 212 -15.29 -17.31 -12.10
C ALA A 212 -13.84 -17.05 -11.69
N VAL A 213 -13.63 -16.21 -10.67
CA VAL A 213 -12.32 -15.92 -10.11
C VAL A 213 -11.77 -17.21 -9.50
N GLN A 214 -11.09 -18.01 -10.31
CA GLN A 214 -10.19 -19.04 -9.83
C GLN A 214 -8.95 -18.33 -9.31
N GLN A 215 -8.85 -18.28 -7.98
CA GLN A 215 -7.64 -17.89 -7.26
C GLN A 215 -6.49 -18.78 -7.75
N PRO A 216 -5.47 -18.26 -8.47
CA PRO A 216 -4.33 -19.07 -8.84
C PRO A 216 -3.55 -19.39 -7.56
N SER A 217 -3.56 -20.65 -7.14
CA SER A 217 -2.85 -21.14 -5.95
C SER A 217 -1.34 -21.25 -6.16
N ASP A 218 -0.84 -21.03 -7.38
CA ASP A 218 0.51 -21.43 -7.74
C ASP A 218 1.40 -20.23 -8.10
N TRP A 219 2.51 -20.15 -7.36
CA TRP A 219 3.59 -19.16 -7.41
C TRP A 219 4.41 -19.14 -8.71
N GLY A 220 3.88 -19.69 -9.81
CA GLY A 220 4.56 -19.82 -11.10
C GLY A 220 4.80 -18.48 -11.81
N TRP A 221 3.92 -17.49 -11.59
CA TRP A 221 4.07 -16.16 -12.18
C TRP A 221 5.24 -15.35 -11.57
N PHE A 222 5.43 -15.44 -10.25
CA PHE A 222 6.45 -14.68 -9.51
C PHE A 222 7.90 -15.02 -9.86
N ARG A 223 8.17 -16.21 -10.41
CA ARG A 223 9.54 -16.64 -10.79
C ARG A 223 9.89 -16.36 -12.25
N ASN A 224 8.89 -16.15 -13.11
CA ASN A 224 9.07 -16.14 -14.56
C ASN A 224 8.85 -14.77 -15.22
N PHE A 225 8.48 -13.73 -14.46
CA PHE A 225 8.39 -12.37 -15.00
C PHE A 225 9.78 -11.71 -15.07
N LYS A 226 10.66 -12.23 -15.95
CA LYS A 226 11.74 -11.42 -16.50
C LYS A 226 11.08 -10.51 -17.53
N GLY A 227 10.80 -9.26 -17.14
CA GLY A 227 10.28 -8.27 -18.06
C GLY A 227 11.15 -8.22 -19.31
N ASN A 228 10.53 -8.32 -20.49
CA ASN A 228 11.23 -8.04 -21.74
C ASN A 228 11.74 -6.60 -21.65
N SER A 229 13.06 -6.45 -21.54
CA SER A 229 13.72 -5.19 -21.82
C SER A 229 13.61 -4.94 -23.33
N THR A 230 12.81 -3.94 -23.69
CA THR A 230 12.92 -3.21 -24.96
C THR A 230 12.91 -1.73 -24.65
#